data_AF-A0ABD4WX92-F1
#
_entry.id   AF-A0ABD4WX92-F1
#
_cell.length_a   1.000
_cell.length_b   1.000
_cell.length_c   1.000
_cell.angle_alpha   90.00
_cell.angle_beta   90.00
_cell.angle_gamma   90.00
#
_symmetry.space_group_name_H-M   'P 1'
#
loop_
_entity.id
_entity.type
_entity.pdbx_description
1 polymer ?
#
loop_
_entity_poly.entity_id
_entity_poly.type
_entity_poly.pdbx_seq_one_letter_code
_entity_poly.pdbx_strand_id
1 'polypeptide(L)'
;MSSASRFKMRIYSPRWGLKDLYHFKKTEGGWTFENYRCKGEVDKGGNPLFYKSLITESISYPDHLEVYISNAWENVNTLNKEQVQNIFDELSEWISASENNLH
;
A
#
# COMPACT_ATOMS: atom_id res chain seq x y z
N MET A 1 15.49 -20.72 3.08
CA MET A 1 15.16 -19.34 2.63
C MET A 1 13.76 -19.02 3.13
N SER A 2 13.63 -18.13 4.12
CA SER A 2 12.31 -17.63 4.51
C SER A 2 11.72 -16.89 3.30
N SER A 3 10.61 -17.39 2.76
CA SER A 3 9.87 -16.69 1.71
C SER A 3 9.43 -15.34 2.27
N ALA A 4 10.11 -14.28 1.85
CA ALA A 4 9.86 -12.92 2.34
C ALA A 4 8.36 -12.59 2.27
N SER A 5 7.82 -12.13 3.40
CA SER A 5 6.41 -11.86 3.60
C SER A 5 5.88 -10.87 2.55
N ARG A 6 4.78 -11.26 1.91
CA ARG A 6 4.00 -10.42 1.01
C ARG A 6 2.75 -9.96 1.73
N PHE A 7 2.51 -8.66 1.69
CA PHE A 7 1.36 -7.99 2.26
C PHE A 7 0.48 -7.43 1.14
N LYS A 8 -0.81 -7.31 1.39
CA LYS A 8 -1.79 -6.83 0.40
C LYS A 8 -2.53 -5.61 0.92
N MET A 9 -2.91 -4.72 0.01
CA MET A 9 -3.88 -3.65 0.24
C MET A 9 -5.06 -3.81 -0.72
N ARG A 10 -6.26 -3.54 -0.23
CA ARG A 10 -7.49 -3.57 -1.02
C ARG A 10 -8.18 -2.22 -0.97
N ILE A 11 -7.89 -1.39 -1.95
CA ILE A 11 -8.26 0.03 -1.95
C ILE A 11 -9.40 0.24 -2.93
N TYR A 12 -10.47 0.92 -2.51
CA TYR A 12 -11.57 1.27 -3.39
C TYR A 12 -11.11 2.21 -4.51
N SER A 13 -11.42 1.85 -5.76
CA SER A 13 -11.18 2.68 -6.94
C SER A 13 -12.49 3.30 -7.40
N PRO A 14 -12.66 4.63 -7.28
CA PRO A 14 -13.84 5.34 -7.78
C PRO A 14 -14.04 5.14 -9.28
N ARG A 15 -12.93 5.04 -10.03
CA ARG A 15 -12.94 4.83 -11.48
C ARG A 15 -13.65 3.54 -11.90
N TRP A 16 -13.54 2.48 -11.11
CA TRP A 16 -14.10 1.16 -11.44
C TRP A 16 -15.24 0.72 -10.53
N GLY A 17 -15.48 1.41 -9.41
CA GLY A 17 -16.47 1.02 -8.40
C GLY A 17 -16.12 -0.27 -7.66
N LEU A 18 -14.85 -0.69 -7.69
CA LEU A 18 -14.36 -1.96 -7.12
C LEU A 18 -13.10 -1.73 -6.29
N LYS A 19 -12.73 -2.71 -5.45
CA LYS A 19 -11.46 -2.66 -4.71
C LYS A 19 -10.32 -3.23 -5.56
N ASP A 20 -9.34 -2.39 -5.84
CA ASP A 20 -8.10 -2.78 -6.50
C ASP A 20 -7.13 -3.43 -5.51
N LEU A 21 -6.39 -4.42 -5.99
CA LEU A 21 -5.43 -5.19 -5.19
C LEU A 21 -4.00 -4.70 -5.47
N TYR A 22 -3.33 -4.30 -4.40
CA TYR A 22 -1.94 -3.88 -4.39
C TYR A 22 -1.13 -4.78 -3.47
N HIS A 23 0.12 -5.02 -3.81
CA HIS A 23 1.01 -5.86 -3.01
C HIS A 23 2.31 -5.17 -2.69
N PHE A 24 2.77 -5.41 -1.47
CA PHE A 24 4.05 -4.96 -0.96
C PHE A 24 4.83 -6.16 -0.44
N LYS A 25 6.09 -6.27 -0.84
CA LYS A 25 7.03 -7.25 -0.32
C LYS A 25 8.28 -6.52 0.12
N LYS A 26 8.71 -6.70 1.37
CA LYS A 26 9.86 -5.97 1.92
C LYS A 26 11.13 -6.31 1.14
N THR A 27 11.92 -5.28 0.84
CA THR A 27 13.31 -5.35 0.37
C THR A 27 14.22 -4.56 1.32
N GLU A 28 15.53 -4.60 1.10
CA GLU A 28 16.51 -3.88 1.94
C GLU A 28 16.36 -2.35 1.85
N GLY A 29 16.04 -1.83 0.66
CA GLY A 29 15.89 -0.39 0.41
C GLY A 29 14.44 0.14 0.49
N GLY A 30 13.45 -0.75 0.53
CA GLY A 30 12.04 -0.36 0.47
C GLY A 30 11.13 -1.55 0.19
N TRP A 31 10.29 -1.46 -0.82
CA TRP A 31 9.37 -2.53 -1.17
C TRP A 31 9.49 -2.93 -2.63
N THR A 32 9.29 -4.20 -2.94
CA THR A 32 8.78 -4.60 -4.23
C THR A 32 7.27 -4.36 -4.22
N PHE A 33 6.80 -3.43 -5.05
CA PHE A 33 5.40 -3.12 -5.29
C PHE A 33 4.88 -3.89 -6.51
N GLU A 34 3.63 -4.36 -6.46
CA GLU A 34 2.95 -5.00 -7.59
C GLU A 34 1.44 -4.78 -7.53
N ASN A 35 0.87 -4.30 -8.63
CA ASN A 35 -0.57 -4.34 -8.91
C ASN A 35 -0.82 -5.01 -10.27
N TYR A 36 -2.04 -4.92 -10.78
CA TYR A 36 -2.39 -5.53 -12.06
C TYR A 36 -1.72 -4.88 -13.29
N ARG A 37 -1.18 -3.66 -13.17
CA ARG A 37 -0.56 -2.90 -14.28
C ARG A 37 0.96 -2.90 -14.25
N CYS A 38 1.56 -2.86 -13.06
CA CYS A 38 2.99 -2.66 -12.94
C CYS A 38 3.57 -3.35 -11.71
N LYS A 39 4.88 -3.54 -11.78
CA LYS A 39 5.70 -4.14 -10.74
C LYS A 39 7.07 -3.47 -10.73
N GLY A 40 7.62 -3.24 -9.55
CA GLY A 40 8.96 -2.70 -9.41
C GLY A 40 9.33 -2.36 -7.98
N GLU A 41 10.57 -1.97 -7.76
CA GLU A 41 11.04 -1.47 -6.48
C GLU A 41 10.50 -0.04 -6.24
N VAL A 42 10.15 0.22 -5.00
CA VAL A 42 9.74 1.52 -4.47
C VAL A 42 10.45 1.78 -3.15
N ASP A 43 10.56 3.06 -2.77
CA ASP A 43 11.12 3.42 -1.47
C ASP A 43 10.25 2.91 -0.31
N LYS A 44 10.72 3.12 0.92
CA LYS A 44 9.99 2.70 2.14
C LYS A 44 8.58 3.28 2.22
N GLY A 45 8.33 4.45 1.62
CA GLY A 45 7.03 5.13 1.60
C GLY A 45 6.12 4.73 0.42
N GLY A 46 6.62 3.95 -0.54
CA GLY A 46 5.87 3.49 -1.71
C GLY A 46 6.14 4.26 -3.00
N ASN A 47 7.05 5.23 -3.01
CA ASN A 47 7.35 6.00 -4.22
C ASN A 47 8.25 5.26 -5.21
N PRO A 48 8.06 5.47 -6.53
CA PRO A 48 7.00 6.28 -7.13
C PRO A 48 5.76 5.46 -7.52
N LEU A 49 5.88 4.14 -7.62
CA LEU A 49 4.90 3.31 -8.35
C LEU A 49 3.55 3.20 -7.64
N PHE A 50 3.52 3.17 -6.30
CA PHE A 50 2.27 3.10 -5.56
C PHE A 50 1.42 4.34 -5.79
N TYR A 51 1.97 5.53 -5.54
CA TYR A 51 1.28 6.81 -5.73
C TYR A 51 0.91 7.05 -7.18
N LYS A 52 1.79 6.73 -8.13
CA LYS A 52 1.44 6.79 -9.55
C LYS A 52 0.24 5.91 -9.89
N SER A 53 0.12 4.74 -9.25
CA SER A 53 -1.03 3.86 -9.44
C SER A 53 -2.31 4.47 -8.85
N LEU A 54 -2.26 5.01 -7.61
CA LEU A 54 -3.40 5.68 -7.00
C LEU A 54 -3.93 6.83 -7.88
N ILE A 55 -3.03 7.70 -8.34
CA ILE A 55 -3.36 8.82 -9.25
C ILE A 55 -3.98 8.32 -10.55
N THR A 56 -3.45 7.25 -11.13
CA THR A 56 -3.95 6.68 -12.41
C THR A 56 -5.37 6.10 -12.27
N GLU A 57 -5.70 5.59 -11.09
CA GLU A 57 -7.02 5.05 -10.76
C GLU A 57 -7.98 6.09 -10.16
N SER A 58 -7.60 7.37 -10.17
CA SER A 58 -8.36 8.46 -9.56
C SER A 58 -8.66 8.22 -8.08
N ILE A 59 -7.70 7.66 -7.35
CA ILE A 59 -7.78 7.43 -5.91
C ILE A 59 -7.03 8.56 -5.18
N SER A 60 -7.79 9.36 -4.46
CA SER A 60 -7.33 10.30 -3.45
C SER A 60 -6.79 9.54 -2.25
N TYR A 61 -5.79 10.11 -1.62
CA TYR A 61 -5.16 9.52 -0.45
C TYR A 61 -4.82 10.61 0.58
N PRO A 62 -4.73 10.25 1.86
CA PRO A 62 -4.42 11.19 2.91
C PRO A 62 -3.02 11.81 2.78
N ASP A 63 -2.88 13.02 3.30
CA ASP A 63 -1.56 13.61 3.52
C ASP A 63 -0.68 12.70 4.39
N HIS A 64 0.62 12.69 4.09
CA HIS A 64 1.62 11.93 4.84
C HIS A 64 1.46 10.40 4.80
N LEU A 65 0.69 9.84 3.85
CA LEU A 65 0.57 8.39 3.66
C LEU A 65 1.94 7.69 3.58
N GLU A 66 2.95 8.35 3.01
CA GLU A 66 4.31 7.85 2.89
C GLU A 66 4.97 7.55 4.22
N VAL A 67 4.62 8.29 5.28
CA VAL A 67 5.11 8.08 6.64
C VAL A 67 4.53 6.77 7.19
N TYR A 68 3.24 6.51 6.99
CA TYR A 68 2.60 5.30 7.49
C TYR A 68 3.07 4.04 6.76
N ILE A 69 3.26 4.12 5.44
CA ILE A 69 3.83 3.02 4.65
C ILE A 69 5.28 2.75 5.07
N SER A 70 6.06 3.81 5.36
CA SER A 70 7.42 3.67 5.90
C SER A 70 7.43 3.04 7.29
N ASN A 71 6.49 3.41 8.17
CA ASN A 71 6.35 2.80 9.48
C ASN A 71 6.01 1.30 9.38
N ALA A 72 5.13 0.91 8.44
CA ALA A 72 4.88 -0.51 8.17
C ALA A 72 6.16 -1.24 7.75
N TRP A 73 7.03 -0.58 6.97
CA TRP A 73 8.32 -1.15 6.53
C TRP A 73 9.23 -1.42 7.71
N GLU A 74 9.41 -0.44 8.59
CA GLU A 74 10.27 -0.57 9.78
C GLU A 74 9.81 -1.71 10.70
N ASN A 75 8.50 -1.93 10.78
CA ASN A 75 7.92 -2.91 11.70
C ASN A 75 7.85 -4.36 11.17
N VAL A 76 8.20 -4.63 9.91
CA VAL A 76 8.11 -6.00 9.36
C VAL A 76 8.97 -7.02 10.10
N ASN A 77 10.12 -6.58 10.63
CA ASN A 77 11.07 -7.47 11.32
C ASN A 77 10.77 -7.60 12.83
N THR A 78 9.96 -6.69 13.38
CA THR A 78 9.61 -6.66 14.81
C THR A 78 8.26 -7.29 15.07
N LEU A 79 7.31 -7.14 14.14
CA LEU A 79 5.97 -7.68 14.22
C LEU A 79 5.86 -9.00 13.45
N ASN A 80 4.86 -9.80 13.82
CA ASN A 80 4.53 -10.98 13.04
C ASN A 80 3.78 -10.58 11.74
N LYS A 81 3.68 -11.53 10.80
CA LYS A 81 3.06 -11.29 9.49
C LYS A 81 1.61 -10.80 9.58
N GLU A 82 0.84 -11.30 10.54
CA GLU A 82 -0.57 -10.93 10.72
C GLU A 82 -0.70 -9.49 11.19
N GLN A 83 0.10 -9.07 12.17
CA GLN A 83 0.12 -7.70 12.68
C GLN A 83 0.47 -6.70 11.59
N VAL A 84 1.47 -7.01 10.75
CA VAL A 84 1.82 -6.13 9.62
C VAL A 84 0.72 -6.13 8.56
N GLN A 85 0.09 -7.27 8.28
CA GLN A 85 -1.05 -7.31 7.37
C GLN A 85 -2.21 -6.45 7.89
N ASN A 86 -2.48 -6.44 9.20
CA ASN A 86 -3.49 -5.57 9.80
C ASN A 86 -3.19 -4.08 9.57
N ILE A 87 -1.93 -3.66 9.67
CA ILE A 87 -1.52 -2.28 9.31
C ILE A 87 -1.89 -1.97 7.86
N PHE A 88 -1.59 -2.87 6.92
CA PHE A 88 -1.96 -2.68 5.51
C PHE A 88 -3.48 -2.69 5.27
N ASP A 89 -4.24 -3.48 6.03
CA ASP A 89 -5.70 -3.51 5.96
C ASP A 89 -6.30 -2.19 6.49
N GLU A 90 -5.81 -1.66 7.61
CA GLU A 90 -6.21 -0.34 8.16
C GLU A 90 -5.89 0.80 7.19
N LEU A 91 -4.68 0.79 6.59
CA LEU A 91 -4.32 1.77 5.57
C LEU A 91 -5.19 1.66 4.31
N SER A 92 -5.61 0.45 3.94
CA SER A 92 -6.52 0.24 2.81
C SER A 92 -7.88 0.89 3.07
N GLU A 93 -8.40 0.76 4.29
CA GLU A 93 -9.67 1.36 4.70
C GLU A 93 -9.57 2.88 4.77
N TRP A 94 -8.48 3.41 5.32
CA TRP A 94 -8.28 4.86 5.42
C TRP A 94 -8.19 5.55 4.06
N ILE A 95 -7.45 4.96 3.11
CA ILE A 95 -7.38 5.46 1.73
C ILE A 95 -8.77 5.36 1.08
N SER A 96 -9.46 4.22 1.23
CA SER A 96 -10.80 4.04 0.65
C SER A 96 -11.84 5.01 1.22
N ALA A 97 -11.69 5.42 2.49
CA ALA A 97 -12.58 6.37 3.15
C ALA A 97 -12.30 7.82 2.77
N SER A 98 -11.08 8.14 2.31
CA SER A 98 -10.72 9.49 1.89
C SER A 98 -11.56 9.98 0.70
N GLU A 99 -12.08 9.05 -0.12
CA GLU A 99 -13.04 9.32 -1.18
C GLU A 99 -14.40 9.81 -0.67
N ASN A 100 -14.86 9.31 0.49
CA ASN A 100 -16.18 9.63 1.01
C ASN A 100 -16.25 11.02 1.68
N ASN A 101 -15.12 11.66 1.95
CA ASN A 101 -15.07 12.99 2.59
C ASN A 101 -15.08 14.16 1.59
N LEU A 102 -15.22 13.89 0.29
CA LEU A 102 -15.34 14.91 -0.76
C LEU A 102 -16.80 15.28 -1.11
N HIS A 103 -17.79 14.84 -0.30
CA HIS A 103 -19.22 15.10 -0.51
C HIS A 103 -19.90 15.77 0.69
#